data_AF-A0A074XLK5-F1
#
_entry.id   AF-A0A074XLK5-F1
#
_cell.length_a   1.000
_cell.length_b   1.000
_cell.length_c   1.000
_cell.angle_alpha   90.00
_cell.angle_beta   90.00
_cell.angle_gamma   90.00
#
_symmetry.space_group_name_H-M   'P 1'
#
loop_
_entity.id
_entity.type
_entity.pdbx_description
1 polymer ?
#
loop_
_entity_poly.entity_id
_entity_poly.type
_entity_poly.pdbx_seq_one_letter_code
_entity_poly.pdbx_strand_id
1 'polypeptide(L)' 'IMDLPPEVLVEIFNLIDNKDLPNVRLTCKKLCEAANRPFGFANFTERAHVVSPYSINALVDITEHPIFGSYVK' A
#
# COMPACT_ATOMS: atom_id res chain seq x y z
N ILE A 1 20.31 0.15 4.77
CA ILE A 1 19.00 0.69 5.19
C ILE A 1 18.29 -0.16 6.24
N MET A 2 18.64 -1.45 6.39
CA MET A 2 17.92 -2.36 7.30
C MET A 2 18.09 -2.02 8.78
N ASP A 3 19.12 -1.27 9.16
CA ASP A 3 19.34 -0.84 10.54
C ASP A 3 18.59 0.45 10.90
N LEU A 4 17.88 1.05 9.95
CA LEU A 4 17.10 2.27 10.18
C LEU A 4 15.82 1.98 11.00
N PRO A 5 15.36 2.96 11.80
CA PRO A 5 14.05 2.90 12.43
C PRO A 5 12.92 2.78 11.38
N PRO A 6 11.79 2.12 11.72
CA PRO A 6 10.64 2.00 10.82
C PRO A 6 10.13 3.34 10.29
N GLU A 7 10.11 4.38 11.12
CA GLU A 7 9.63 5.71 10.77
C GLU A 7 10.47 6.33 9.65
N VAL A 8 11.79 6.15 9.71
CA VAL A 8 12.71 6.64 8.68
C VAL A 8 12.51 5.87 7.37
N LEU A 9 12.25 4.55 7.45
CA LEU A 9 11.94 3.75 6.27
C LEU A 9 10.62 4.16 5.62
N VAL A 10 9.59 4.46 6.42
CA VAL A 10 8.31 4.98 5.91
C VAL A 10 8.52 6.30 5.16
N GLU A 11 9.31 7.22 5.71
CA GLU A 11 9.60 8.50 5.03
C GLU A 11 10.41 8.32 3.74
N ILE A 12 11.40 7.42 3.74
CA ILE A 12 12.11 7.05 2.51
C ILE A 12 11.12 6.51 1.47
N PHE A 13 10.18 5.65 1.88
CA PHE A 13 9.22 5.04 0.97
C PHE A 13 8.10 5.99 0.53
N ASN A 14 7.83 7.07 1.26
CA ASN A 14 6.96 8.16 0.77
C ASN A 14 7.59 8.92 -0.41
N LEU A 15 8.91 8.83 -0.62
CA LEU A 15 9.64 9.48 -1.71
C LEU A 15 9.88 8.57 -2.93
N ILE A 16 9.55 7.29 -2.82
CA ILE A 16 9.70 6.32 -3.91
C ILE A 16 8.53 6.46 -4.89
N ASP A 17 8.80 6.30 -6.19
CA ASP A 17 7.75 6.24 -7.20
C ASP A 17 6.73 5.14 -6.86
N ASN A 18 5.44 5.46 -6.97
CA ASN A 18 4.35 4.53 -6.62
C ASN A 18 4.46 3.17 -7.34
N LYS A 19 5.01 3.16 -8.56
CA LYS A 19 5.24 1.94 -9.38
C LYS A 19 6.25 0.96 -8.76
N ASP A 20 7.15 1.45 -7.92
CA ASP A 20 8.24 0.67 -7.32
C ASP A 20 7.89 0.15 -5.92
N LEU A 21 6.85 0.71 -5.28
CA LEU A 21 6.35 0.26 -3.97
C LEU A 21 5.98 -1.24 -3.93
N PRO A 22 5.36 -1.86 -4.95
CA PRO A 22 5.14 -3.30 -4.97
C PRO A 22 6.44 -4.10 -4.83
N ASN A 23 7.50 -3.69 -5.54
CA ASN A 23 8.79 -4.38 -5.50
C ASN A 23 9.45 -4.26 -4.13
N VAL A 24 9.39 -3.07 -3.51
CA VAL A 24 9.86 -2.86 -2.13
C VAL A 24 9.13 -3.77 -1.16
N ARG A 25 7.81 -3.97 -1.33
CA ARG A 25 7.03 -4.85 -0.46
C ARG A 25 7.39 -6.32 -0.58
N LEU A 26 7.92 -6.74 -1.74
CA LEU A 26 8.28 -8.14 -1.99
C LEU A 26 9.67 -8.52 -1.44
N THR A 27 10.49 -7.57 -0.99
CA THR A 27 11.87 -7.88 -0.58
C THR A 27 11.96 -8.63 0.75
N CYS A 28 11.27 -8.15 1.79
CA CYS A 28 11.23 -8.78 3.12
C CYS A 28 10.14 -8.16 4.01
N LYS A 29 9.83 -8.83 5.13
CA LYS A 29 8.76 -8.41 6.07
C LYS A 29 8.92 -6.96 6.55
N LYS A 30 10.13 -6.56 6.96
CA LYS A 30 10.38 -5.20 7.48
C LYS A 30 10.08 -4.12 6.44
N LEU A 31 10.54 -4.31 5.20
CA LEU A 31 10.30 -3.33 4.14
C LEU A 31 8.85 -3.38 3.66
N CYS A 32 8.21 -4.55 3.66
CA CYS A 32 6.78 -4.68 3.42
C CYS A 32 5.96 -3.85 4.41
N GLU A 33 6.23 -4.01 5.70
CA GLU A 33 5.54 -3.27 6.77
C GLU A 33 5.72 -1.75 6.64
N ALA A 34 6.96 -1.29 6.42
CA ALA A 34 7.24 0.13 6.23
C ALA A 34 6.61 0.70 4.93
N ALA A 35 6.48 -0.12 3.88
CA ALA A 35 5.88 0.32 2.62
C ALA A 35 4.34 0.25 2.60
N ASN A 36 3.70 -0.36 3.61
CA ASN A 36 2.23 -0.49 3.64
C ASN A 36 1.51 0.87 3.58
N ARG A 37 1.99 1.86 4.34
CA ARG A 37 1.38 3.20 4.36
C ARG A 37 1.48 3.91 3.01
N PRO A 38 2.68 4.13 2.42
CA PRO A 38 2.78 4.77 1.12
C PRO A 38 2.05 3.97 0.04
N PHE A 39 2.11 2.63 0.07
CA PHE A 39 1.38 1.79 -0.87
C PHE A 39 -0.13 1.97 -0.76
N GLY A 40 -0.68 1.94 0.45
CA GLY A 40 -2.12 2.09 0.68
C GLY A 40 -2.61 3.46 0.23
N PHE A 41 -1.86 4.52 0.54
CA PHE A 41 -2.20 5.86 0.10
C PHE A 41 -2.16 5.99 -1.43
N ALA A 42 -1.13 5.46 -2.08
CA ALA A 42 -0.95 5.56 -3.53
C ALA A 42 -2.01 4.78 -4.35
N ASN A 43 -2.48 3.64 -3.84
CA ASN A 43 -3.31 2.72 -4.64
C ASN A 43 -4.79 2.70 -4.27
N PHE A 44 -5.17 3.13 -3.05
CA PHE A 44 -6.54 2.95 -2.54
C PHE A 44 -7.27 4.25 -2.21
N THR A 45 -6.62 5.42 -2.35
CA THR A 45 -7.26 6.70 -2.03
C THR A 45 -8.07 7.31 -3.17
N GLU A 46 -7.77 6.96 -4.44
CA GLU A 46 -8.52 7.42 -5.59
C GLU A 46 -9.58 6.40 -6.03
N ARG A 47 -10.83 6.83 -6.13
CA ARG A 47 -11.98 6.03 -6.58
C ARG A 47 -12.10 6.02 -8.10
N ALA A 48 -11.07 5.55 -8.80
CA ALA A 48 -11.15 5.30 -10.24
C ALA A 48 -11.33 3.79 -10.49
N HIS A 49 -12.45 3.23 -10.02
CA HIS A 49 -12.73 1.81 -10.23
C HIS A 49 -13.61 1.60 -11.46
N VAL A 50 -13.23 0.62 -12.28
CA VAL A 50 -14.08 0.13 -13.37
C VAL A 50 -15.34 -0.48 -12.76
N VAL A 51 -16.52 -0.03 -13.15
CA VAL A 51 -17.78 -0.59 -12.63
C VAL A 51 -18.03 -1.95 -13.29
N SER A 52 -17.56 -3.01 -12.63
CA SER A 52 -17.79 -4.41 -13.00
C SER A 52 -17.92 -5.27 -11.73
N PRO A 53 -18.62 -6.41 -11.78
CA PRO A 53 -18.76 -7.30 -10.62
C PRO A 53 -17.41 -7.69 -10.02
N TYR A 54 -16.41 -7.94 -10.87
CA TYR A 54 -15.04 -8.24 -10.46
C TYR A 54 -14.43 -7.11 -9.63
N SER A 55 -14.47 -5.89 -10.15
CA SER A 55 -13.83 -4.74 -9.48
C SER A 55 -14.55 -4.36 -8.19
N ILE A 56 -15.88 -4.54 -8.13
CA ILE A 56 -16.66 -4.31 -6.91
C ILE A 56 -16.31 -5.34 -5.84
N ASN A 57 -16.22 -6.63 -6.19
CA ASN A 57 -15.80 -7.65 -5.22
C ASN A 57 -14.37 -7.41 -4.73
N ALA A 58 -13.45 -7.05 -5.63
CA ALA A 58 -12.09 -6.70 -5.24
C ALA A 58 -12.05 -5.48 -4.29
N LEU A 59 -12.92 -4.49 -4.50
CA LEU A 59 -13.04 -3.36 -3.57
C LEU A 59 -13.54 -3.80 -2.20
N VAL A 60 -14.55 -4.68 -2.13
CA VAL A 60 -15.03 -5.28 -0.87
C VAL A 60 -13.88 -5.99 -0.16
N ASP A 61 -13.13 -6.85 -0.86
CA ASP A 61 -11.98 -7.56 -0.29
C ASP A 61 -10.92 -6.60 0.30
N ILE A 62 -10.65 -5.47 -0.39
CA ILE A 62 -9.71 -4.44 0.10
C ILE A 62 -10.28 -3.75 1.35
N THR A 63 -11.58 -3.45 1.39
CA THR A 63 -12.21 -2.81 2.56
C THR A 63 -12.20 -3.68 3.82
N GLU A 64 -12.24 -5.01 3.66
CA GLU A 64 -12.15 -5.96 4.77
C GLU A 64 -10.70 -6.23 5.22
N HIS A 65 -9.70 -5.80 4.44
CA HIS A 65 -8.30 -6.06 4.76
C HIS A 65 -7.84 -5.27 6.01
N PRO A 66 -7.23 -5.90 7.03
CA PRO A 66 -6.94 -5.28 8.33
C PRO A 66 -5.99 -4.07 8.26
N ILE A 67 -5.11 -4.05 7.25
CA ILE A 67 -4.20 -2.93 6.98
C ILE A 67 -4.82 -1.94 5.96
N PHE A 68 -5.22 -2.43 4.78
CA PHE A 68 -5.59 -1.58 3.65
C PHE A 68 -7.01 -1.03 3.67
N GLY A 69 -7.93 -1.62 4.43
CA GLY A 69 -9.31 -1.12 4.50
C GLY A 69 -9.39 0.33 4.94
N SER A 70 -8.50 0.75 5.85
CA SER A 70 -8.39 2.15 6.32
C SER A 70 -7.97 3.17 5.25
N TYR A 71 -7.45 2.72 4.11
CA TYR A 71 -6.99 3.58 3.02
C TYR A 71 -8.02 3.75 1.91
N VAL A 72 -9.06 2.91 1.87
CA VAL A 72 -10.18 3.03 0.93
C VAL A 72 -11.03 4.23 1.33
N LYS A 73 -11.23 5.19 0.42
CA LYS A 73 -12.03 6.40 0.63
C LYS A 73 -13.23 6.46 -0.31
#